data_AF-A0A2V7XHI3-F1
#
_entry.id   AF-A0A2V7XHI3-F1
#
_cell.length_a   1.000
_cell.length_b   1.000
_cell.length_c   1.000
_cell.angle_alpha   90.00
_cell.angle_beta   90.00
_cell.angle_gamma   90.00
#
_symmetry.space_group_name_H-M   'P 1'
#
loop_
_entity.id
_entity.type
_entity.pdbx_description
1 polymer ?
#
loop_
_entity_poly.entity_id
_entity_poly.type
_entity_poly.pdbx_seq_one_letter_code
_entity_poly.pdbx_strand_id
1 'polypeptide(L)'
;MPALFRVTCYYYRGSYYKAFWADPPACTVGEPRACYRGERSFPLVLQNVHRYFLYLAVLFLFVLARDVWEALWFADPVTGRATFGVGVGTLVLATNVVLLAGYTLGCHSLRHLVGGGRDEISRSPLCQRAYDGVSALNRWHHRWGWPSLVGVAFADLYVRMLAMGVWHDLRLL
;
A
#
# COMPACT_ATOMS: atom_id res chain seq x y z
N MET A 1 2.62 3.42 -9.95
CA MET A 1 1.67 2.50 -9.30
C MET A 1 1.11 2.99 -7.96
N PRO A 2 1.89 3.60 -7.04
CA PRO A 2 1.36 3.99 -5.73
C PRO A 2 0.28 5.09 -5.78
N ALA A 3 0.39 6.02 -6.73
CA ALA A 3 -0.49 7.18 -6.81
C ALA A 3 -1.96 6.82 -7.09
N LEU A 4 -2.24 6.02 -8.12
CA LEU A 4 -3.61 5.66 -8.49
C LEU A 4 -4.30 4.79 -7.44
N PHE A 5 -3.56 3.87 -6.82
CA PHE A 5 -4.07 3.07 -5.70
C PHE A 5 -4.44 3.97 -4.51
N ARG A 6 -3.64 5.00 -4.21
CA ARG A 6 -3.94 5.98 -3.14
C ARG A 6 -5.10 6.90 -3.50
N VAL A 7 -5.11 7.49 -4.69
CA VAL A 7 -6.18 8.40 -5.14
C VAL A 7 -7.54 7.70 -5.11
N THR A 8 -7.57 6.41 -5.46
CA THR A 8 -8.81 5.63 -5.47
C THR A 8 -9.15 4.96 -4.13
N CYS A 9 -8.29 5.09 -3.13
CA CYS A 9 -8.48 4.46 -1.82
C CYS A 9 -9.56 5.19 -1.00
N TYR A 10 -10.44 4.39 -0.38
CA TYR A 10 -11.55 4.84 0.48
C TYR A 10 -11.17 5.96 1.45
N TYR A 11 -10.00 5.87 2.11
CA TYR A 11 -9.51 6.89 3.03
C TYR A 11 -9.33 8.26 2.35
N TYR A 12 -8.65 8.29 1.20
CA TYR A 12 -8.42 9.53 0.47
C TYR A 12 -9.73 10.06 -0.12
N ARG A 13 -10.63 9.19 -0.60
CA ARG A 13 -11.95 9.61 -1.13
C ARG A 13 -12.75 10.41 -0.14
N GLY A 14 -12.82 9.95 1.11
CA GLY A 14 -13.50 10.70 2.17
C GLY A 14 -12.94 12.11 2.38
N SER A 15 -11.66 12.34 2.08
CA SER A 15 -11.02 13.65 2.23
C SER A 15 -11.45 14.60 1.10
N TYR A 16 -11.30 14.16 -0.14
CA TYR A 16 -11.56 15.01 -1.29
C TYR A 16 -13.04 15.09 -1.67
N TYR A 17 -13.89 14.13 -1.27
CA TYR A 17 -15.35 14.25 -1.36
C TYR A 17 -15.90 15.36 -0.47
N LYS A 18 -15.38 15.47 0.75
CA LYS A 18 -15.73 16.58 1.64
C LYS A 18 -15.22 17.92 1.11
N ALA A 19 -13.97 17.95 0.65
CA ALA A 19 -13.33 19.18 0.20
C ALA A 19 -13.92 19.74 -1.12
N PHE A 20 -14.22 18.88 -2.09
CA PHE A 20 -14.63 19.32 -3.43
C PHE A 20 -16.12 19.10 -3.77
N TRP A 21 -16.80 18.18 -3.08
CA TRP A 21 -18.20 17.84 -3.36
C TRP A 21 -19.17 18.07 -2.19
N ALA A 22 -18.68 18.55 -1.05
CA ALA A 22 -19.48 18.77 0.17
C ALA A 22 -20.33 17.55 0.55
N ASP A 23 -19.74 16.35 0.40
CA ASP A 23 -20.41 15.06 0.56
C ASP A 23 -20.14 14.49 1.97
N PRO A 24 -21.14 14.50 2.86
CA PRO A 24 -21.39 15.63 3.75
C PRO A 24 -20.12 16.11 4.49
N PRO A 25 -19.90 17.43 4.62
CA PRO A 25 -18.65 17.97 5.19
C PRO A 25 -18.49 17.62 6.68
N ALA A 26 -19.59 17.45 7.41
CA ALA A 26 -19.61 17.04 8.81
C ALA A 26 -20.86 16.21 9.13
N CYS A 27 -20.85 15.47 10.24
CA CYS A 27 -22.00 14.64 10.64
C CYS A 27 -23.31 15.42 10.85
N THR A 28 -23.21 16.71 11.19
CA THR A 28 -24.36 17.59 11.43
C THR A 28 -24.72 18.46 10.22
N VAL A 29 -23.93 18.40 9.13
CA VAL A 29 -24.12 19.24 7.95
C VAL A 29 -24.48 18.35 6.77
N GLY A 30 -25.72 18.46 6.31
CA GLY A 30 -26.20 17.70 5.15
C GLY A 30 -25.49 18.07 3.86
N GLU A 31 -25.56 17.17 2.88
CA GLU A 31 -25.09 17.44 1.53
C GLU A 31 -25.99 18.49 0.86
N PRO A 32 -25.45 19.38 0.01
CA PRO A 32 -26.25 20.34 -0.75
C PRO A 32 -27.11 19.69 -1.84
N ARG A 33 -27.03 18.36 -2.00
CA ARG A 33 -27.68 17.59 -3.06
C ARG A 33 -29.03 17.06 -2.59
N ALA A 34 -30.06 17.21 -3.41
CA ALA A 34 -31.39 16.67 -3.15
C ALA A 34 -31.53 15.16 -3.41
N CYS A 35 -30.59 14.55 -4.16
CA CYS A 35 -30.66 13.15 -4.56
C CYS A 35 -29.29 12.48 -4.44
N TYR A 36 -29.27 11.28 -3.82
CA TYR A 36 -28.07 10.46 -3.68
C TYR A 36 -27.75 9.72 -4.98
N ARG A 37 -26.63 10.08 -5.63
CA ARG A 37 -26.14 9.42 -6.85
C ARG A 37 -25.04 8.39 -6.60
N GLY A 38 -24.41 8.45 -5.43
CA GLY A 38 -23.22 7.67 -5.09
C GLY A 38 -22.13 7.77 -6.16
N GLU A 39 -21.38 6.68 -6.35
CA GLU A 39 -20.25 6.60 -7.29
C GLU A 39 -20.64 6.01 -8.65
N ARG A 40 -21.91 6.10 -9.03
CA ARG A 40 -22.43 5.46 -10.25
C ARG A 40 -22.26 6.32 -11.51
N SER A 41 -21.76 7.55 -11.39
CA SER A 41 -21.67 8.50 -12.50
C SER A 41 -20.26 9.08 -12.65
N PHE A 42 -19.91 9.47 -13.88
CA PHE A 42 -18.65 10.15 -14.16
C PHE A 42 -18.58 11.49 -13.41
N PRO A 43 -17.44 11.84 -12.77
CA PRO A 43 -16.15 11.13 -12.76
C PRO A 43 -15.97 10.09 -11.64
N LEU A 44 -16.90 10.01 -10.67
CA LEU A 44 -16.75 9.19 -9.45
C LEU A 44 -16.77 7.67 -9.72
N VAL A 45 -17.31 7.23 -10.86
CA VAL A 45 -17.27 5.82 -11.27
C VAL A 45 -15.86 5.27 -11.39
N LEU A 46 -14.87 6.11 -11.71
CA LEU A 46 -13.46 5.73 -11.81
C LEU A 46 -12.88 5.25 -10.48
N GLN A 47 -13.50 5.64 -9.36
CA GLN A 47 -13.06 5.24 -8.03
C GLN A 47 -13.26 3.75 -7.77
N ASN A 48 -14.16 3.11 -8.51
CA ASN A 48 -14.37 1.66 -8.45
C ASN A 48 -13.16 0.87 -8.99
N VAL A 49 -12.26 1.51 -9.74
CA VAL A 49 -11.04 0.87 -10.27
C VAL A 49 -10.06 0.51 -9.15
N HIS A 50 -10.23 1.07 -7.95
CA HIS A 50 -9.41 0.73 -6.77
C HIS A 50 -9.24 -0.78 -6.56
N ARG A 51 -10.30 -1.57 -6.80
CA ARG A 51 -10.28 -3.03 -6.67
C ARG A 51 -9.27 -3.69 -7.61
N TYR A 52 -9.08 -3.14 -8.82
CA TYR A 52 -8.12 -3.67 -9.79
C TYR A 52 -6.70 -3.25 -9.42
N PHE A 53 -6.52 -2.02 -8.94
CA PHE A 53 -5.23 -1.56 -8.43
C PHE A 53 -4.78 -2.35 -7.20
N LEU A 54 -5.69 -2.91 -6.40
CA LEU A 54 -5.33 -3.80 -5.29
C LEU A 54 -4.57 -5.04 -5.76
N TYR A 55 -5.08 -5.76 -6.79
CA TYR A 55 -4.40 -6.95 -7.31
C TYR A 55 -3.00 -6.63 -7.81
N LEU A 56 -2.88 -5.50 -8.52
CA LEU A 56 -1.60 -5.04 -9.02
C LEU A 56 -0.65 -4.65 -7.88
N ALA A 57 -1.14 -3.93 -6.86
CA ALA A 57 -0.36 -3.57 -5.68
C ALA A 57 0.16 -4.81 -4.94
N VAL A 58 -0.67 -5.84 -4.77
CA VAL A 58 -0.25 -7.12 -4.17
C VAL A 58 0.83 -7.80 -5.01
N LEU A 59 0.71 -7.81 -6.34
CA LEU A 59 1.77 -8.33 -7.21
C LEU A 59 3.09 -7.56 -7.04
N PHE A 60 3.03 -6.23 -7.00
CA PHE A 60 4.20 -5.38 -6.77
C PHE A 60 4.86 -5.63 -5.40
N LEU A 61 4.09 -5.96 -4.36
CA LEU A 61 4.68 -6.33 -3.07
C LEU A 61 5.55 -7.58 -3.16
N PHE A 62 5.16 -8.58 -3.95
CA PHE A 62 6.00 -9.76 -4.16
C PHE A 62 7.29 -9.42 -4.91
N VAL A 63 7.22 -8.53 -5.90
CA VAL A 63 8.41 -8.03 -6.61
C VAL A 63 9.34 -7.30 -5.63
N LEU A 64 8.81 -6.35 -4.86
CA LEU A 64 9.64 -5.61 -3.91
C LEU A 64 10.20 -6.50 -2.79
N ALA A 65 9.44 -7.51 -2.34
CA ALA A 65 9.95 -8.49 -1.38
C ALA A 65 11.08 -9.33 -1.98
N ARG A 66 11.01 -9.65 -3.28
CA ARG A 66 12.11 -10.28 -4.01
C ARG A 66 13.32 -9.35 -4.12
N ASP A 67 13.12 -8.06 -4.36
CA ASP A 67 14.23 -7.10 -4.42
C ASP A 67 14.97 -7.04 -3.07
N VAL A 68 14.25 -7.09 -1.95
CA VAL A 68 14.85 -7.20 -0.61
C VAL A 68 15.64 -8.50 -0.46
N TRP A 69 15.10 -9.62 -0.95
CA TRP A 69 15.80 -10.89 -0.93
C TRP A 69 17.09 -10.85 -1.74
N GLU A 70 17.06 -10.29 -2.94
CA GLU A 70 18.25 -10.12 -3.78
C GLU A 70 19.27 -9.17 -3.14
N ALA A 71 18.80 -8.12 -2.46
CA ALA A 71 19.65 -7.17 -1.72
C ALA A 71 20.33 -7.77 -0.46
N LEU A 72 20.02 -9.02 -0.07
CA LEU A 72 20.73 -9.75 1.00
C LEU A 72 21.97 -10.49 0.48
N TRP A 73 22.16 -10.57 -0.84
CA TRP A 73 23.22 -11.38 -1.45
C TRP A 73 24.25 -10.46 -2.11
N PHE A 74 25.40 -10.29 -1.44
CA PHE A 74 26.49 -9.48 -1.97
C PHE A 74 27.44 -10.35 -2.78
N ALA A 75 27.60 -10.01 -4.06
CA ALA A 75 28.61 -10.64 -4.91
C ALA A 75 29.99 -10.07 -4.60
N ASP A 76 30.95 -10.96 -4.32
CA ASP A 76 32.36 -10.61 -4.27
C ASP A 76 32.85 -10.24 -5.69
N PRO A 77 33.42 -9.03 -5.90
CA PRO A 77 33.92 -8.60 -7.20
C PRO A 77 35.03 -9.49 -7.78
N VAL A 78 35.78 -10.19 -6.93
CA VAL A 78 36.94 -11.00 -7.35
C VAL A 78 36.55 -12.45 -7.59
N THR A 79 35.74 -13.03 -6.70
CA THR A 79 35.40 -14.47 -6.75
C THR A 79 34.03 -14.75 -7.38
N GLY A 80 33.18 -13.72 -7.55
CA GLY A 80 31.83 -13.85 -8.06
C GLY A 80 30.87 -14.62 -7.15
N ARG A 81 31.33 -15.04 -5.96
CA ARG A 81 30.51 -15.78 -5.00
C ARG A 81 29.57 -14.81 -4.28
N ALA A 82 28.30 -15.18 -4.20
CA ALA A 82 27.32 -14.47 -3.40
C ALA A 82 27.46 -14.90 -1.93
N THR A 83 27.72 -13.95 -1.05
CA THR A 83 27.67 -14.15 0.39
C THR A 83 26.47 -13.43 0.97
N PHE A 84 25.87 -14.01 2.00
CA PHE A 84 24.84 -13.33 2.76
C PHE A 84 25.43 -12.09 3.43
N GLY A 85 24.72 -10.97 3.35
CA GLY A 85 25.10 -9.73 3.98
C GLY A 85 23.92 -8.80 4.20
N VAL A 86 24.11 -7.83 5.07
CA VAL A 86 23.08 -6.82 5.36
C VAL A 86 23.71 -5.44 5.21
N GLY A 87 23.18 -4.65 4.29
CA GLY A 87 23.58 -3.27 4.07
C GLY A 87 22.51 -2.29 4.54
N VAL A 88 22.88 -1.02 4.60
CA VAL A 88 21.90 0.07 4.80
C VAL A 88 20.83 0.02 3.69
N GLY A 89 21.22 -0.25 2.44
CA GLY A 89 20.30 -0.41 1.32
C GLY A 89 19.29 -1.53 1.53
N THR A 90 19.74 -2.69 2.02
CA THR A 90 18.84 -3.80 2.37
C THR A 90 17.81 -3.36 3.42
N LEU A 91 18.21 -2.62 4.46
CA LEU A 91 17.30 -2.12 5.49
C LEU A 91 16.31 -1.08 4.94
N VAL A 92 16.76 -0.21 4.05
CA VAL A 92 15.90 0.79 3.39
C VAL A 92 14.83 0.09 2.54
N LEU A 93 15.23 -0.89 1.72
CA LEU A 93 14.30 -1.67 0.90
C LEU A 93 13.33 -2.49 1.75
N ALA A 94 13.83 -3.16 2.79
CA ALA A 94 13.01 -3.95 3.71
C ALA A 94 11.96 -3.08 4.42
N THR A 95 12.38 -1.92 4.93
CA THR A 95 11.47 -0.95 5.55
C THR A 95 10.42 -0.48 4.56
N ASN A 96 10.82 -0.15 3.33
CA ASN A 96 9.88 0.27 2.28
C ASN A 96 8.81 -0.80 2.00
N VAL A 97 9.22 -2.07 1.84
CA VAL A 97 8.29 -3.18 1.63
C VAL A 97 7.32 -3.34 2.79
N VAL A 98 7.79 -3.27 4.04
CA VAL A 98 6.93 -3.38 5.22
C VAL A 98 5.90 -2.24 5.26
N LEU A 99 6.32 -1.01 4.99
CA LEU A 99 5.42 0.15 4.97
C LEU A 99 4.36 0.05 3.86
N LEU A 100 4.76 -0.36 2.65
CA LEU A 100 3.86 -0.56 1.52
C LEU A 100 2.92 -1.76 1.75
N ALA A 101 3.42 -2.83 2.38
CA ALA A 101 2.63 -3.99 2.76
C ALA A 101 1.59 -3.61 3.82
N GLY A 102 1.97 -2.87 4.86
CA GLY A 102 1.02 -2.37 5.87
C GLY A 102 -0.10 -1.53 5.26
N TYR A 103 0.24 -0.67 4.29
CA TYR A 103 -0.77 0.12 3.56
C TYR A 103 -1.68 -0.75 2.70
N THR A 104 -1.12 -1.66 1.89
CA THR A 104 -1.88 -2.48 0.92
C THR A 104 -2.68 -3.58 1.60
N LEU A 105 -2.08 -4.32 2.53
CA LEU A 105 -2.70 -5.41 3.27
C LEU A 105 -3.70 -4.90 4.33
N GLY A 106 -3.58 -3.65 4.76
CA GLY A 106 -4.59 -2.97 5.57
C GLY A 106 -5.74 -2.36 4.77
N CYS A 107 -5.79 -2.54 3.44
CA CYS A 107 -6.78 -1.85 2.60
C CYS A 107 -8.22 -2.37 2.84
N HIS A 108 -9.19 -1.44 2.81
CA HIS A 108 -10.61 -1.78 2.91
C HIS A 108 -11.07 -2.71 1.77
N SER A 109 -10.54 -2.51 0.55
CA SER A 109 -10.84 -3.40 -0.59
C SER A 109 -10.34 -4.82 -0.37
N LEU A 110 -9.20 -5.00 0.33
CA LEU A 110 -8.70 -6.34 0.64
C LEU A 110 -9.60 -7.03 1.66
N ARG A 111 -10.13 -6.27 2.63
CA ARG A 111 -11.08 -6.79 3.63
C ARG A 111 -12.32 -7.40 2.97
N HIS A 112 -12.86 -6.71 1.96
CA HIS A 112 -13.97 -7.24 1.15
C HIS A 112 -13.58 -8.49 0.36
N LEU A 113 -12.38 -8.49 -0.24
CA LEU A 113 -11.89 -9.64 -1.02
C LEU A 113 -11.72 -10.89 -0.15
N VAL A 114 -11.11 -10.78 1.03
CA VAL A 114 -10.91 -11.93 1.95
C VAL A 114 -12.19 -12.37 2.64
N GLY A 115 -13.17 -11.47 2.77
CA GLY A 115 -14.53 -11.80 3.23
C GLY A 115 -15.29 -12.73 2.27
N GLY A 116 -14.82 -12.87 1.03
CA GLY A 116 -15.28 -13.90 0.09
C GLY A 116 -16.72 -13.72 -0.40
N GLY A 117 -17.27 -12.50 -0.34
CA GLY A 117 -18.62 -12.20 -0.80
C GLY A 117 -19.73 -12.90 -0.01
N ARG A 118 -19.48 -13.24 1.25
CA ARG A 118 -20.45 -13.91 2.13
C ARG A 118 -21.26 -12.89 2.92
N ASP A 119 -22.57 -13.13 3.02
CA ASP A 119 -23.45 -12.33 3.89
C ASP A 119 -23.19 -12.61 5.38
N GLU A 120 -22.79 -13.85 5.71
CA GLU A 120 -22.44 -14.27 7.07
C GLU A 120 -21.02 -14.87 7.11
N ILE A 121 -20.03 -14.02 7.34
CA ILE A 121 -18.60 -14.39 7.35
C ILE A 121 -18.27 -15.35 8.51
N SER A 122 -18.99 -15.25 9.64
CA SER A 122 -18.80 -16.08 10.84
C SER A 122 -18.97 -17.59 10.58
N ARG A 123 -19.72 -17.98 9.55
CA ARG A 123 -19.88 -19.39 9.13
C ARG A 123 -18.67 -19.96 8.39
N SER A 124 -17.69 -19.13 8.03
CA SER A 124 -16.45 -19.57 7.41
C SER A 124 -15.27 -19.17 8.29
N PRO A 125 -14.76 -20.09 9.14
CA PRO A 125 -13.69 -19.77 10.08
C PRO A 125 -12.42 -19.21 9.41
N LEU A 126 -12.11 -19.67 8.19
CA LEU A 126 -10.95 -19.18 7.44
C LEU A 126 -11.16 -17.74 6.96
N CYS A 127 -12.30 -17.44 6.33
CA CYS A 127 -12.64 -16.08 5.89
C CYS A 127 -12.73 -15.12 7.09
N GLN A 128 -13.32 -15.58 8.21
CA GLN A 128 -13.43 -14.81 9.44
C GLN A 128 -12.04 -14.42 9.97
N ARG A 129 -11.11 -15.39 10.10
CA ARG A 129 -9.74 -15.11 10.57
C ARG A 129 -8.99 -14.15 9.65
N ALA A 130 -9.10 -14.34 8.33
CA ALA A 130 -8.47 -13.44 7.36
C ALA A 130 -9.08 -12.03 7.43
N TYR A 131 -10.41 -11.95 7.53
CA TYR A 131 -11.14 -10.69 7.69
C TYR A 131 -10.74 -9.97 8.98
N ASP A 132 -10.60 -10.67 10.10
CA ASP A 132 -10.20 -10.11 11.39
C ASP A 132 -8.76 -9.61 11.37
N GLY A 133 -7.84 -10.36 10.76
CA GLY A 133 -6.45 -9.95 10.57
C GLY A 133 -6.32 -8.69 9.71
N VAL A 134 -6.99 -8.67 8.56
CA VAL A 134 -7.03 -7.48 7.69
C VAL A 134 -7.72 -6.32 8.40
N SER A 135 -8.79 -6.57 9.16
CA SER A 135 -9.47 -5.55 9.97
C SER A 135 -8.55 -4.95 11.03
N ALA A 136 -7.69 -5.77 11.64
CA ALA A 136 -6.71 -5.30 12.60
C ALA A 136 -5.69 -4.34 11.97
N LEU A 137 -5.17 -4.69 10.80
CA LEU A 137 -4.29 -3.82 10.02
C LEU A 137 -5.02 -2.57 9.51
N ASN A 138 -6.30 -2.71 9.11
CA ASN A 138 -7.11 -1.63 8.57
C ASN A 138 -7.33 -0.49 9.57
N ARG A 139 -7.39 -0.76 10.87
CA ARG A 139 -7.44 0.28 11.92
C ARG A 139 -6.29 1.28 11.82
N TRP A 140 -5.14 0.82 11.31
CA TRP A 140 -3.92 1.62 11.14
C TRP A 140 -3.70 2.06 9.68
N HIS A 141 -4.61 1.72 8.76
CA HIS A 141 -4.45 1.99 7.31
C HIS A 141 -4.11 3.44 6.99
N HIS A 142 -4.82 4.39 7.61
CA HIS A 142 -4.55 5.83 7.44
C HIS A 142 -3.14 6.22 7.90
N ARG A 143 -2.62 5.59 8.97
CA ARG A 143 -1.30 5.88 9.52
C ARG A 143 -0.17 5.36 8.63
N TRP A 144 -0.41 4.30 7.86
CA TRP A 144 0.56 3.79 6.88
C TRP A 144 0.67 4.69 5.62
N GLY A 145 -0.33 5.54 5.36
CA GLY A 145 -0.40 6.35 4.14
C GLY A 145 0.83 7.23 3.91
N TRP A 146 1.14 8.11 4.86
CA TRP A 146 2.29 9.02 4.77
C TRP A 146 3.65 8.32 4.88
N PRO A 147 3.89 7.46 5.89
CA PRO A 147 5.15 6.73 5.99
C PRO A 147 5.46 5.90 4.74
N SER A 148 4.47 5.22 4.15
CA SER A 148 4.69 4.45 2.91
C SER A 148 4.93 5.33 1.69
N LEU A 149 4.42 6.57 1.67
CA LEU A 149 4.66 7.52 0.59
C LEU A 149 6.08 8.10 0.67
N VAL A 150 6.49 8.52 1.87
CA VAL A 150 7.84 9.04 2.11
C VAL A 150 8.87 7.92 1.95
N GLY A 151 8.59 6.73 2.50
CA GLY A 151 9.47 5.57 2.43
C GLY A 151 9.77 5.13 1.01
N VAL A 152 8.77 5.07 0.12
CA VAL A 152 9.01 4.68 -1.28
C VAL A 152 9.80 5.75 -2.04
N ALA A 153 9.48 7.03 -1.83
CA ALA A 153 10.22 8.12 -2.46
C ALA A 153 11.69 8.15 -1.99
N PHE A 154 11.91 7.87 -0.70
CA PHE A 154 13.25 7.77 -0.14
C PHE A 154 14.00 6.54 -0.67
N ALA A 155 13.36 5.37 -0.77
CA ALA A 155 13.98 4.18 -1.33
C ALA A 155 14.39 4.39 -2.80
N ASP A 156 13.52 4.99 -3.61
CA ASP A 156 13.82 5.33 -5.01
C ASP A 156 15.01 6.30 -5.11
N LEU A 157 15.02 7.34 -4.27
CA LEU A 157 16.14 8.27 -4.19
C LEU A 157 17.43 7.55 -3.76
N TYR A 158 17.37 6.74 -2.72
CA TYR A 158 18.53 6.02 -2.18
C TYR A 158 19.16 5.11 -3.24
N VAL A 159 18.36 4.27 -3.89
CA VAL A 159 18.83 3.38 -4.97
C VAL A 159 19.39 4.19 -6.13
N ARG A 160 18.76 5.31 -6.50
CA ARG A 160 19.27 6.20 -7.55
C ARG A 160 20.62 6.82 -7.17
N MET A 161 20.79 7.28 -5.94
CA MET A 161 22.05 7.87 -5.47
C MET A 161 23.18 6.83 -5.42
N LEU A 162 22.88 5.58 -5.07
CA LEU A 162 23.82 4.46 -5.17
C LEU A 162 24.20 4.17 -6.63
N ALA A 163 23.21 4.09 -7.52
CA ALA A 163 23.45 3.81 -8.94
C ALA A 163 24.27 4.90 -9.64
N MET A 164 24.14 6.16 -9.20
CA MET A 164 24.96 7.29 -9.68
C MET A 164 26.34 7.34 -9.00
N GLY A 165 26.62 6.47 -8.02
CA GLY A 165 27.87 6.46 -7.27
C GLY A 165 28.07 7.65 -6.33
N VAL A 166 27.02 8.43 -6.07
CA VAL A 166 27.08 9.57 -5.15
C VAL A 166 27.03 9.10 -3.69
N TRP A 167 26.24 8.05 -3.43
CA TRP A 167 26.25 7.35 -2.15
C TRP A 167 26.90 5.98 -2.31
N HIS A 168 27.46 5.50 -1.22
CA HIS A 168 28.02 4.16 -1.13
C HIS A 168 27.25 3.36 -0.09
N ASP A 169 26.89 2.13 -0.44
CA ASP A 169 26.12 1.29 0.46
C ASP A 169 27.02 0.77 1.58
N LEU A 170 26.71 1.15 2.80
CA LEU A 170 27.45 0.72 3.98
C LEU A 170 27.01 -0.69 4.36
N ARG A 171 27.96 -1.63 4.33
CA ARG A 171 27.76 -3.01 4.77
C ARG A 171 27.86 -3.07 6.29
N LEU A 172 26.82 -3.59 6.92
CA LEU A 172 26.73 -3.79 8.38
C LEU A 172 27.15 -5.21 8.75
N LEU A 173 26.88 -6.17 7.86
CA LEU A 173 27.24 -7.57 7.97
C LEU A 173 27.64 -8.13 6.60
#